data_AF-A0AAC9V790-F1
#
_entry.id   AF-A0AAC9V790-F1
#
_cell.length_a   1.000
_cell.length_b   1.000
_cell.length_c   1.000
_cell.angle_alpha   90.00
_cell.angle_beta   90.00
_cell.angle_gamma   90.00
#
_symmetry.space_group_name_H-M   'P 1'
#
loop_
_entity.id
_entity.type
_entity.pdbx_description
1 polymer ?
#
loop_
_entity_poly.entity_id
_entity_poly.type
_entity_poly.pdbx_seq_one_letter_code
_entity_poly.pdbx_strand_id
1 'polypeptide(L)' 'MMQPITFKNRSVPVYYPPGQEEALKALPGKLRELELNFDFRKRWKEIASVEMSRDVAIFQYHDGTKLYLEVG' A
#
# COMPACT_ATOMS: atom_id res chain seq x y z
N MET A 1 -7.74 12.44 0.28
CA MET A 1 -8.84 11.49 0.60
C MET A 1 -8.25 10.30 1.33
N MET A 2 -9.10 9.49 2.00
CA MET A 2 -8.67 8.29 2.73
C MET A 2 -9.58 7.11 2.35
N GLN A 3 -8.99 5.97 2.01
CA GLN A 3 -9.70 4.72 1.78
C GLN A 3 -8.89 3.56 2.36
N PRO A 4 -9.49 2.66 3.16
CA PRO A 4 -8.76 1.50 3.65
C PRO A 4 -8.52 0.50 2.52
N ILE A 5 -7.34 -0.13 2.51
CA ILE A 5 -7.05 -1.30 1.70
C ILE A 5 -6.85 -2.52 2.58
N THR A 6 -7.47 -3.64 2.20
CA THR A 6 -7.35 -4.90 2.93
C THR A 6 -6.44 -5.83 2.16
N PHE A 7 -5.43 -6.35 2.84
CA PHE A 7 -4.58 -7.41 2.33
C PHE A 7 -4.54 -8.54 3.35
N LYS A 8 -4.93 -9.74 2.91
CA LYS A 8 -5.24 -10.88 3.80
C LYS A 8 -6.22 -10.46 4.89
N ASN A 9 -5.81 -10.51 6.16
CA ASN A 9 -6.65 -10.26 7.32
C ASN A 9 -6.39 -8.88 7.96
N ARG A 10 -5.64 -7.99 7.29
CA ARG A 10 -5.30 -6.68 7.84
C ARG A 10 -5.69 -5.57 6.86
N SER A 11 -6.43 -4.60 7.37
CA SER A 11 -6.74 -3.35 6.68
C SER A 11 -5.78 -2.25 7.12
N VAL A 12 -5.32 -1.45 6.17
CA VAL A 12 -4.41 -0.31 6.38
C VAL A 12 -5.01 0.92 5.70
N PRO A 13 -5.01 2.10 6.35
CA PRO A 13 -5.50 3.32 5.72
C PRO A 13 -4.60 3.73 4.56
N VAL A 14 -5.20 4.04 3.40
CA VAL A 14 -4.52 4.60 2.23
C VAL A 14 -4.94 6.05 2.06
N TYR A 15 -3.96 6.95 2.02
CA TYR A 15 -4.14 8.37 1.74
C TYR A 15 -3.75 8.66 0.30
N TYR A 16 -4.54 9.46 -0.39
CA TYR A 16 -4.28 9.81 -1.78
C TYR A 16 -4.81 11.22 -2.09
N PRO A 17 -4.13 12.00 -2.96
CA PRO A 17 -4.64 13.27 -3.42
C PRO A 17 -5.77 13.08 -4.46
N PRO A 18 -6.59 14.11 -4.72
CA PRO A 18 -7.60 14.06 -5.79
C PRO A 18 -6.98 13.75 -7.15
N GLY A 19 -7.65 12.93 -7.97
CA GLY A 19 -7.17 12.56 -9.31
C GLY A 19 -6.22 11.36 -9.35
N GLN A 20 -6.02 10.64 -8.23
CA GLN A 20 -5.22 9.40 -8.16
C GLN A 20 -6.06 8.14 -7.90
N GLU A 21 -7.35 8.18 -8.26
CA GLU A 21 -8.27 7.07 -8.07
C GLU A 21 -7.89 5.86 -8.93
N GLU A 22 -7.26 6.07 -10.10
CA GLU A 22 -6.80 4.98 -10.97
C GLU A 22 -5.61 4.23 -10.37
N ALA A 23 -4.60 4.95 -9.87
CA ALA A 23 -3.46 4.34 -9.18
C ALA A 23 -3.93 3.57 -7.93
N LEU A 24 -4.91 4.10 -7.20
CA LEU A 24 -5.52 3.41 -6.08
C LEU A 24 -6.22 2.10 -6.50
N LYS A 25 -6.88 2.07 -7.67
CA LYS A 25 -7.52 0.86 -8.21
C LYS A 25 -6.51 -0.20 -8.64
N ALA A 26 -5.29 0.18 -9.03
CA ALA A 26 -4.24 -0.74 -9.41
C ALA A 26 -3.52 -1.37 -8.19
N LEU A 27 -3.48 -0.68 -7.04
CA LEU A 27 -2.79 -1.14 -5.83
C LEU A 27 -3.22 -2.55 -5.37
N PRO A 28 -4.52 -2.92 -5.28
CA PRO A 28 -4.93 -4.27 -4.92
C PRO A 28 -4.36 -5.36 -5.84
N GLY A 29 -4.23 -5.08 -7.15
CA GLY A 29 -3.61 -5.98 -8.12
C GLY A 29 -2.14 -6.22 -7.78
N LYS A 30 -1.40 -5.14 -7.51
CA LYS A 30 0.01 -5.21 -7.12
C LYS A 30 0.23 -5.95 -5.80
N LEU A 31 -0.63 -5.71 -4.81
CA LEU A 31 -0.58 -6.45 -3.54
C LEU A 31 -0.81 -7.95 -3.74
N ARG A 32 -1.68 -8.34 -4.68
CA ARG A 32 -1.94 -9.74 -5.02
C ARG A 32 -0.71 -10.40 -5.67
N GLU A 33 0.05 -9.70 -6.49
CA GLU A 33 1.33 -10.22 -7.03
C GLU A 33 2.33 -10.54 -5.91
N LEU A 34 2.35 -9.72 -4.86
CA LEU A 34 3.21 -9.88 -3.70
C LEU A 34 2.66 -10.86 -2.66
N GLU A 35 1.54 -11.53 -2.94
CA GLU A 35 0.88 -12.42 -1.99
C GLU A 35 1.75 -13.60 -1.56
N LEU A 36 2.59 -14.11 -2.46
CA LEU A 36 3.51 -15.22 -2.18
C LEU A 36 4.88 -14.74 -1.69
N ASN A 37 5.13 -13.43 -1.64
CA ASN A 37 6.37 -12.87 -1.15
C ASN A 37 6.37 -12.84 0.39
N PHE A 38 7.17 -13.71 1.01
CA PHE A 38 7.22 -13.85 2.46
C PHE A 38 7.73 -12.59 3.17
N ASP A 39 8.78 -11.96 2.64
CA ASP A 39 9.33 -10.71 3.17
C ASP A 39 8.30 -9.58 3.15
N PHE A 40 7.58 -9.44 2.03
CA PHE A 40 6.50 -8.45 1.93
C PHE A 40 5.40 -8.72 2.94
N ARG A 41 4.96 -9.98 3.10
CA ARG A 41 3.94 -10.35 4.10
C ARG A 41 4.38 -10.07 5.53
N LYS A 42 5.66 -10.28 5.85
CA LYS A 42 6.23 -9.93 7.16
C LYS A 42 6.18 -8.42 7.37
N ARG A 43 6.66 -7.67 6.38
CA ARG A 43 6.63 -6.19 6.38
C ARG A 43 5.21 -5.64 6.47
N TRP A 44 4.23 -6.25 5.80
CA TRP A 44 2.83 -5.82 5.83
C TRP A 44 2.24 -5.74 7.24
N LYS A 45 2.73 -6.57 8.18
CA LYS A 45 2.31 -6.55 9.59
C LYS A 45 2.83 -5.35 10.38
N GLU A 46 3.80 -4.61 9.84
CA GLU A 46 4.42 -3.45 10.49
C GLU A 46 4.02 -2.12 9.83
N ILE A 47 3.26 -2.16 8.73
CA ILE A 47 2.80 -0.96 8.02
C ILE A 47 1.71 -0.25 8.82
N ALA A 48 1.89 1.04 9.08
CA ALA A 48 0.92 1.90 9.75
C ALA A 48 -0.08 2.52 8.77
N SER A 49 0.41 2.98 7.62
CA SER A 49 -0.40 3.64 6.58
C SER A 49 0.24 3.49 5.20
N VAL A 50 -0.55 3.77 4.16
CA VAL A 50 -0.07 3.87 2.78
C VAL A 50 -0.38 5.26 2.26
N GLU A 51 0.54 5.86 1.53
CA GLU A 51 0.32 7.10 0.80
C GLU A 51 0.52 6.83 -0.69
N MET A 52 -0.48 7.16 -1.50
CA MET A 52 -0.39 7.13 -2.95
C MET A 52 0.16 8.45 -3.46
N SER A 53 1.19 8.36 -4.30
CA SER A 53 1.73 9.51 -5.02
C SER A 53 2.06 9.09 -6.45
N ARG A 54 1.24 9.58 -7.39
CA ARG A 54 1.26 9.18 -8.80
C ARG A 54 1.12 7.65 -8.88
N ASP A 55 2.05 6.98 -9.54
CA ASP A 55 2.06 5.52 -9.71
C ASP A 55 2.84 4.79 -8.62
N VAL A 56 3.12 5.44 -7.49
CA VAL A 56 3.90 4.87 -6.39
C VAL A 56 3.05 4.80 -5.12
N ALA A 57 3.01 3.61 -4.51
CA ALA A 57 2.52 3.40 -3.16
C ALA A 57 3.70 3.49 -2.17
N ILE A 58 3.58 4.40 -1.22
CA ILE A 58 4.54 4.63 -0.15
C ILE A 58 3.97 4.03 1.13
N PHE A 59 4.49 2.87 1.54
CA PHE A 59 4.13 2.23 2.80
C PHE A 59 4.95 2.84 3.94
N GLN A 60 4.27 3.40 4.93
CA GLN A 60 4.90 3.97 6.11
C GLN A 60 4.84 2.96 7.27
N TYR A 61 5.99 2.68 7.87
CA TYR A 61 6.11 1.78 9.02
C TYR A 61 6.02 2.54 10.34
N HIS A 62 5.72 1.81 11.41
CA HIS A 62 5.67 2.40 12.76
C HIS A 62 7.03 2.94 13.25
N ASP A 63 8.15 2.42 12.71
CA ASP A 63 9.50 2.87 13.03
C ASP A 63 9.95 4.10 12.21
N GLY A 64 9.08 4.64 11.36
CA GLY A 64 9.35 5.80 10.50
C GLY A 64 10.04 5.46 9.17
N THR A 65 10.40 4.20 8.94
CA THR A 65 10.92 3.77 7.62
C THR A 65 9.81 3.78 6.56
N LYS A 66 10.22 3.71 5.28
CA LYS A 66 9.30 3.73 4.14
C LYS A 66 9.67 2.66 3.11
N LEU A 67 8.66 2.00 2.55
CA LEU A 67 8.80 1.11 1.39
C LEU A 67 8.08 1.75 0.21
N TYR A 68 8.77 1.83 -0.92
CA TYR A 68 8.24 2.36 -2.17
C TYR A 68 7.91 1.21 -3.10
N LEU A 69 6.71 1.22 -3.66
CA LEU A 69 6.24 0.20 -4.60
C LEU A 69 5.60 0.88 -5.79
N GLU A 70 6.09 0.57 -6.98
CA GLU A 70 5.43 0.99 -8.22
C GLU A 70 4.17 0.16 -8.44
N VAL A 71 3.09 0.85 -8.81
CA VAL A 71 1.74 0.31 -8.95
C VAL A 71 1.30 0.30 -10.43
N GLY A 72 1.95 1.12 -11.27
CA GLY A 72 1.75 1.17 -12.72
C GLY A 72 2.32 -0.01 -13.49
#